data_AF-A0A172TYU4-F1
#
_entry.id   AF-A0A172TYU4-F1
#
_cell.length_a   1.000
_cell.length_b   1.000
_cell.length_c   1.000
_cell.angle_alpha   90.00
_cell.angle_beta   90.00
_cell.angle_gamma   90.00
#
_symmetry.space_group_name_H-M   'P 1'
#
loop_
_entity.id
_entity.type
_entity.pdbx_description
1 polymer ?
#
loop_
_entity_poly.entity_id
_entity_poly.type
_entity_poly.pdbx_seq_one_letter_code
_entity_poly.pdbx_strand_id
1 'polypeptide(L)'
;MKRPMLYPLSRKAIFQASSLADTFVAYMQQGYAQDLDMNEPQERSLLKKYYDHLQPFQPLDPPLDNDMMVLAFPASNQQDFFGQMPVAMAQLFKALGTKELYIVDFLKTSLNEFPFETYGKRNKLKQLLGWNLHYDGFQLSADDLSVVLPLFYFSGIYARPVIALVADGEVPLVLRLCKDGNFHCNYQQLRKDRITTAASAAGFLTGDVYICWEYSVQSLPLKAPQEF
;
A
#
# COMPACT_ATOMS: atom_id res chain seq x y z
N MET A 1 -1.24 -17.07 19.72
CA MET A 1 -1.59 -16.12 18.64
C MET A 1 -1.91 -16.91 17.38
N LYS A 2 -3.00 -16.57 16.66
CA LYS A 2 -3.34 -17.20 15.38
C LYS A 2 -2.28 -16.79 14.34
N ARG A 3 -1.84 -17.70 13.48
CA ARG A 3 -0.93 -17.37 12.37
C ARG A 3 -1.70 -16.52 11.35
N PRO A 4 -1.10 -15.42 10.84
CA PRO A 4 -1.73 -14.64 9.77
C PRO A 4 -2.06 -15.51 8.57
N MET A 5 -3.21 -15.27 7.96
CA MET A 5 -3.69 -16.04 6.84
C MET A 5 -3.59 -15.19 5.57
N LEU A 6 -2.54 -15.43 4.79
CA LEU A 6 -2.32 -14.78 3.52
C LEU A 6 -2.77 -15.70 2.38
N TYR A 7 -3.66 -15.19 1.53
CA TYR A 7 -4.13 -15.90 0.35
C TYR A 7 -3.42 -15.34 -0.88
N PRO A 8 -2.41 -16.04 -1.43
CA PRO A 8 -1.74 -15.58 -2.63
C PRO A 8 -2.70 -15.52 -3.81
N LEU A 9 -2.64 -14.43 -4.58
CA LEU A 9 -3.49 -14.21 -5.75
C LEU A 9 -2.66 -13.74 -6.94
N SER A 10 -3.07 -14.12 -8.15
CA SER A 10 -2.54 -13.48 -9.37
C SER A 10 -3.12 -12.08 -9.53
N ARG A 11 -2.44 -11.18 -10.26
CA ARG A 11 -2.99 -9.84 -10.55
C ARG A 11 -4.36 -9.90 -11.21
N LYS A 12 -4.52 -10.82 -12.17
CA LYS A 12 -5.80 -11.04 -12.84
C LYS A 12 -6.92 -11.37 -11.85
N ALA A 13 -6.65 -12.23 -10.86
CA ALA A 13 -7.64 -12.57 -9.84
C ALA A 13 -7.97 -11.36 -8.94
N ILE A 14 -6.97 -10.53 -8.59
CA ILE A 14 -7.18 -9.29 -7.83
C ILE A 14 -8.07 -8.32 -8.62
N PHE A 15 -7.76 -8.06 -9.89
CA PHE A 15 -8.53 -7.12 -10.72
C PHE A 15 -9.95 -7.61 -11.02
N GLN A 16 -10.15 -8.92 -11.12
CA GLN A 16 -11.48 -9.51 -11.25
C GLN A 16 -12.30 -9.40 -9.96
N ALA A 17 -11.65 -9.47 -8.80
CA ALA A 17 -12.30 -9.35 -7.51
C ALA A 17 -12.49 -7.89 -7.06
N SER A 18 -11.67 -6.97 -7.59
CA SER A 18 -11.67 -5.57 -7.18
C SER A 18 -11.51 -4.61 -8.36
N SER A 19 -12.60 -3.96 -8.74
CA SER A 19 -12.61 -2.87 -9.73
C SER A 19 -11.82 -1.65 -9.24
N LEU A 20 -11.76 -1.46 -7.92
CA LEU A 20 -10.95 -0.44 -7.28
C LEU A 20 -9.44 -0.68 -7.50
N ALA A 21 -8.97 -1.91 -7.31
CA ALA A 21 -7.57 -2.28 -7.57
C ALA A 21 -7.21 -2.09 -9.04
N ASP A 22 -8.08 -2.56 -9.94
CA ASP A 22 -7.91 -2.41 -11.39
C ASP A 22 -7.78 -0.95 -11.81
N THR A 23 -8.73 -0.11 -11.39
CA THR A 23 -8.75 1.33 -11.69
C THR A 23 -7.53 2.04 -11.12
N PHE A 24 -7.19 1.77 -9.87
CA PHE A 24 -6.04 2.39 -9.22
C PHE A 24 -4.73 2.05 -9.94
N VAL A 25 -4.49 0.77 -10.24
CA VAL A 25 -3.28 0.33 -10.96
C VAL A 25 -3.22 0.95 -12.35
N ALA A 26 -4.34 0.95 -13.08
CA ALA A 26 -4.42 1.55 -14.41
C ALA A 26 -4.01 3.03 -14.39
N TYR A 27 -4.54 3.82 -13.46
CA TYR A 27 -4.24 5.25 -13.35
C TYR A 27 -2.79 5.52 -12.99
N MET A 28 -2.24 4.76 -12.04
CA MET A 28 -0.82 4.86 -11.68
C MET A 28 0.08 4.50 -12.87
N GLN A 29 -0.21 3.41 -13.55
CA GLN A 29 0.53 2.95 -14.72
C GLN A 29 0.41 3.96 -15.88
N GLN A 30 -0.76 4.53 -16.13
CA GLN A 30 -0.95 5.57 -17.13
C GLN A 30 -0.09 6.81 -16.83
N GLY A 31 -0.12 7.31 -15.59
CA GLY A 31 0.66 8.47 -15.19
C GLY A 31 2.17 8.26 -15.35
N TYR A 32 2.68 7.06 -15.05
CA TYR A 32 4.11 6.75 -15.23
C TYR A 32 4.51 6.39 -16.66
N ALA A 33 3.55 6.06 -17.51
CA ALA A 33 3.78 5.76 -18.93
C ALA A 33 3.71 7.00 -19.82
N GLN A 34 3.18 8.13 -19.32
CA GLN A 34 2.86 9.31 -20.14
C GLN A 34 4.06 9.89 -20.91
N ASP A 35 5.26 9.76 -20.34
CA ASP A 35 6.50 10.34 -20.88
C ASP A 35 7.32 9.32 -21.70
N LEU A 36 6.79 8.10 -21.91
CA LEU A 36 7.47 7.06 -22.67
C LEU A 36 7.15 7.16 -24.17
N ASP A 37 8.18 7.16 -25.01
CA ASP A 37 8.09 7.02 -26.45
C ASP A 37 7.90 5.56 -26.87
N MET A 38 6.68 5.24 -27.30
CA MET A 38 6.32 3.91 -27.80
C MET A 38 7.08 3.51 -29.08
N ASN A 39 7.66 4.46 -29.81
CA ASN A 39 8.47 4.19 -30.98
C ASN A 39 9.85 3.63 -30.59
N GLU A 40 10.34 3.94 -29.40
CA GLU A 40 11.60 3.41 -28.87
C GLU A 40 11.44 1.95 -28.41
N PRO A 41 12.19 0.98 -28.99
CA PRO A 41 12.04 -0.43 -28.65
C PRO A 41 12.31 -0.75 -27.17
N GLN A 42 13.22 0.00 -26.53
CA GLN A 42 13.57 -0.20 -25.13
C GLN A 42 12.43 0.18 -24.20
N GLU A 43 11.78 1.31 -24.44
CA GLU A 43 10.67 1.80 -23.62
C GLU A 43 9.41 0.95 -23.82
N ARG A 44 9.15 0.51 -25.05
CA ARG A 44 8.10 -0.47 -25.33
C ARG A 44 8.32 -1.79 -24.59
N SER A 45 9.56 -2.26 -24.53
CA SER A 45 9.94 -3.47 -23.77
C SER A 45 9.70 -3.27 -22.28
N LEU A 46 10.05 -2.10 -21.75
CA LEU A 46 9.82 -1.72 -20.35
C LEU A 46 8.33 -1.75 -20.00
N LEU A 47 7.48 -1.15 -20.83
CA LEU A 47 6.02 -1.19 -20.66
C LEU A 47 5.48 -2.60 -20.65
N LYS A 48 5.84 -3.41 -21.66
CA LYS A 48 5.39 -4.81 -21.74
C LYS A 48 5.83 -5.64 -20.52
N LYS A 49 6.99 -5.31 -19.94
CA LYS A 49 7.54 -6.00 -18.79
C LYS A 49 6.82 -5.63 -17.49
N TYR A 50 6.65 -4.34 -17.21
CA TYR A 50 6.26 -3.86 -15.88
C TYR A 50 4.84 -3.29 -15.77
N TYR A 51 4.11 -3.16 -16.88
CA TYR A 51 2.78 -2.57 -16.89
C TYR A 51 1.77 -3.63 -17.32
N ASP A 52 0.62 -3.64 -16.64
CA ASP A 52 -0.49 -4.55 -16.93
C ASP A 52 -1.38 -3.95 -18.01
N HIS A 53 -1.81 -2.72 -17.79
CA HIS A 53 -2.78 -2.00 -18.60
C HIS A 53 -2.77 -0.52 -18.25
N LEU A 54 -3.00 0.33 -19.25
CA LEU A 54 -3.01 1.79 -19.08
C LEU A 54 -4.43 2.37 -18.93
N GLN A 55 -5.44 1.51 -18.97
CA GLN A 55 -6.86 1.85 -18.84
C GLN A 55 -7.55 0.71 -18.07
N PRO A 56 -8.46 1.01 -17.13
CA PRO A 56 -9.15 -0.02 -16.36
C PRO A 56 -9.90 -0.99 -17.28
N PHE A 57 -9.93 -2.28 -16.92
CA PHE A 57 -10.80 -3.27 -17.56
C PHE A 57 -12.27 -3.00 -17.23
N GLN A 58 -12.53 -2.52 -16.01
CA GLN A 58 -13.86 -2.15 -15.53
C GLN A 58 -13.80 -0.76 -14.87
N PRO A 59 -14.38 0.28 -15.49
CA PRO A 59 -14.42 1.61 -14.89
C PRO A 59 -15.14 1.58 -13.54
N LEU A 60 -14.55 2.23 -12.53
CA LEU A 60 -15.18 2.41 -11.22
C LEU A 60 -16.25 3.51 -11.28
N ASP A 61 -17.43 3.25 -10.73
CA ASP A 61 -18.50 4.23 -10.55
C ASP A 61 -18.97 4.27 -9.07
N PRO A 62 -18.83 5.40 -8.36
CA PRO A 62 -18.18 6.63 -8.80
C PRO A 62 -16.66 6.48 -8.97
N PRO A 63 -16.03 7.28 -9.83
CA PRO A 63 -14.60 7.18 -10.08
C PRO A 63 -13.78 7.50 -8.83
N LEU A 64 -12.53 7.02 -8.80
CA LEU A 64 -11.53 7.52 -7.85
C LEU A 64 -11.24 8.99 -8.16
N ASP A 65 -11.21 9.82 -7.12
CA ASP A 65 -10.80 11.20 -7.28
C ASP A 65 -9.27 11.31 -7.37
N ASN A 66 -8.84 12.33 -8.11
CA ASN A 66 -7.42 12.70 -8.23
C ASN A 66 -6.91 13.43 -6.97
N ASP A 67 -7.82 13.92 -6.11
CA ASP A 67 -7.47 14.55 -4.84
C ASP A 67 -6.96 13.50 -3.86
N MET A 68 -5.70 13.67 -3.45
CA MET A 68 -5.04 12.75 -2.54
C MET A 68 -5.06 13.33 -1.12
N MET A 69 -5.61 12.56 -0.18
CA MET A 69 -5.43 12.81 1.25
C MET A 69 -4.17 12.07 1.70
N VAL A 70 -3.40 12.65 2.59
CA VAL A 70 -2.30 11.96 3.27
C VAL A 70 -2.78 11.53 4.65
N LEU A 71 -2.44 10.30 5.04
CA LEU A 71 -2.56 9.80 6.40
C LEU A 71 -1.15 9.71 7.00
N ALA A 72 -0.91 10.50 8.04
CA ALA A 72 0.33 10.48 8.79
C ALA A 72 0.10 9.91 10.19
N PHE A 73 1.02 9.06 10.65
CA PHE A 73 1.01 8.57 12.02
C PHE A 73 1.98 9.42 12.87
N PRO A 74 1.52 10.15 13.89
CA PRO A 74 2.33 11.09 14.65
C PRO A 74 3.22 10.36 15.68
N ALA A 75 4.15 9.54 15.19
CA ALA A 75 5.07 8.80 16.04
C ALA A 75 6.12 9.72 16.68
N SER A 76 6.43 9.44 17.94
CA SER A 76 7.46 10.17 18.71
C SER A 76 8.89 9.79 18.32
N ASN A 77 9.09 8.58 17.79
CA ASN A 77 10.37 8.03 17.33
C ASN A 77 10.12 6.83 16.41
N GLN A 78 11.17 6.29 15.78
CA GLN A 78 11.00 5.16 14.86
C GLN A 78 10.44 3.90 15.55
N GLN A 79 10.84 3.60 16.78
CA GLN A 79 10.35 2.41 17.50
C GLN A 79 8.83 2.51 17.76
N ASP A 80 8.36 3.69 18.14
CA ASP A 80 6.95 4.00 18.32
C ASP A 80 6.17 3.78 17.00
N PHE A 81 6.69 4.30 15.89
CA PHE A 81 6.12 4.07 14.56
C PHE A 81 5.99 2.57 14.24
N PHE A 82 7.07 1.80 14.39
CA PHE A 82 7.07 0.36 14.12
C PHE A 82 6.10 -0.43 15.02
N GLY A 83 5.92 0.00 16.27
CA GLY A 83 5.06 -0.68 17.23
C GLY A 83 3.58 -0.34 17.08
N GLN A 84 3.26 0.94 16.84
CA GLN A 84 1.90 1.46 16.93
C GLN A 84 1.23 1.66 15.56
N MET A 85 1.98 2.06 14.53
CA MET A 85 1.37 2.34 13.22
C MET A 85 0.64 1.12 12.62
N PRO A 86 1.18 -0.11 12.67
CA PRO A 86 0.45 -1.28 12.17
C PRO A 86 -0.85 -1.56 12.93
N VAL A 87 -0.90 -1.23 14.23
CA VAL A 87 -2.10 -1.36 15.07
C VAL A 87 -3.13 -0.30 14.70
N ALA A 88 -2.69 0.96 14.56
CA ALA A 88 -3.52 2.06 14.08
C ALA A 88 -4.12 1.73 12.70
N MET A 89 -3.32 1.16 11.78
CA MET A 89 -3.80 0.77 10.46
C MET A 89 -4.90 -0.30 10.53
N ALA A 90 -4.75 -1.32 11.38
CA ALA A 90 -5.79 -2.32 11.59
C ALA A 90 -7.08 -1.69 12.19
N GLN A 91 -6.94 -0.73 13.11
CA GLN A 91 -8.07 0.01 13.68
C GLN A 91 -8.80 0.87 12.63
N LEU A 92 -8.06 1.54 11.74
CA LEU A 92 -8.63 2.30 10.63
C LEU A 92 -9.52 1.40 9.76
N PHE A 93 -8.98 0.28 9.26
CA PHE A 93 -9.77 -0.61 8.40
C PHE A 93 -10.95 -1.25 9.13
N LYS A 94 -10.80 -1.58 10.41
CA LYS A 94 -11.91 -2.05 11.24
C LYS A 94 -13.01 -0.99 11.39
N ALA A 95 -12.65 0.27 11.62
CA ALA A 95 -13.60 1.38 11.71
C ALA A 95 -14.32 1.65 10.39
N LEU A 96 -13.67 1.38 9.26
CA LEU A 96 -14.26 1.44 7.92
C LEU A 96 -15.15 0.22 7.59
N GLY A 97 -15.21 -0.79 8.47
CA GLY A 97 -15.94 -2.03 8.22
C GLY A 97 -15.23 -2.99 7.25
N THR A 98 -13.97 -2.73 6.93
CA THR A 98 -13.17 -3.54 6.01
C THR A 98 -12.63 -4.76 6.73
N LYS A 99 -13.06 -5.95 6.28
CA LYS A 99 -12.60 -7.23 6.83
C LYS A 99 -11.35 -7.75 6.13
N GLU A 100 -11.29 -7.55 4.82
CA GLU A 100 -10.24 -8.09 3.96
C GLU A 100 -9.70 -7.01 3.04
N LEU A 101 -8.43 -7.18 2.68
CA LEU A 101 -7.65 -6.24 1.90
C LEU A 101 -6.88 -7.01 0.83
N TYR A 102 -6.56 -6.33 -0.26
CA TYR A 102 -5.56 -6.79 -1.22
C TYR A 102 -4.27 -5.99 -1.04
N ILE A 103 -3.13 -6.67 -1.07
CA ILE A 103 -1.81 -6.06 -1.20
C ILE A 103 -1.31 -6.34 -2.61
N VAL A 104 -0.99 -5.26 -3.32
CA VAL A 104 -0.55 -5.32 -4.71
C VAL A 104 0.48 -4.22 -4.99
N ASP A 105 1.48 -4.52 -5.83
CA ASP A 105 2.37 -3.52 -6.40
C ASP A 105 1.70 -2.87 -7.62
N PHE A 106 1.90 -1.56 -7.86
CA PHE A 106 1.38 -0.97 -9.09
C PHE A 106 2.18 -1.45 -10.31
N LEU A 107 3.43 -1.88 -10.16
CA LEU A 107 4.17 -2.55 -11.22
C LEU A 107 3.81 -4.03 -11.27
N LYS A 108 3.89 -4.60 -12.46
CA LYS A 108 3.76 -6.03 -12.73
C LYS A 108 5.05 -6.76 -12.36
N THR A 109 5.35 -6.79 -11.07
CA THR A 109 6.51 -7.47 -10.49
C THR A 109 6.06 -8.49 -9.46
N SER A 110 6.65 -9.69 -9.50
CA SER A 110 6.40 -10.69 -8.47
C SER A 110 6.96 -10.22 -7.13
N LEU A 111 6.36 -10.67 -6.02
CA LEU A 111 6.87 -10.34 -4.68
C LEU A 111 8.28 -10.88 -4.41
N ASN A 112 8.79 -11.77 -5.25
CA ASN A 112 10.18 -12.22 -5.16
C ASN A 112 11.19 -11.15 -5.62
N GLU A 113 10.76 -10.25 -6.51
CA GLU A 113 11.54 -9.12 -7.01
C GLU A 113 11.35 -7.87 -6.13
N PHE A 114 10.43 -7.92 -5.17
CA PHE A 114 10.18 -6.83 -4.26
C PHE A 114 11.43 -6.50 -3.42
N PRO A 115 11.82 -5.22 -3.32
CA PRO A 115 13.05 -4.81 -2.67
C PRO A 115 12.91 -4.74 -1.14
N PHE A 116 12.78 -5.88 -0.48
CA PHE A 116 12.75 -5.91 0.99
C PHE A 116 14.02 -5.30 1.58
N GLU A 117 13.87 -4.49 2.65
CA GLU A 117 15.00 -3.91 3.39
C GLU A 117 16.01 -4.98 3.85
N THR A 118 15.50 -6.15 4.27
CA THR A 118 16.34 -7.26 4.74
C THR A 118 15.86 -8.60 4.22
N TYR A 119 16.80 -9.55 4.08
CA TYR A 119 16.47 -10.96 3.81
C TYR A 119 15.53 -11.55 4.88
N GLY A 120 15.60 -11.07 6.12
CA GLY A 120 14.70 -11.48 7.20
C GLY A 120 13.25 -11.14 6.91
N LYS A 121 12.96 -9.91 6.47
CA LYS A 121 11.60 -9.48 6.07
C LYS A 121 11.08 -10.31 4.89
N ARG A 122 11.91 -10.49 3.86
CA ARG A 122 11.59 -11.34 2.70
C ARG A 122 11.24 -12.76 3.13
N ASN A 123 12.12 -13.42 3.91
CA ASN A 123 11.91 -14.79 4.35
C ASN A 123 10.71 -14.94 5.26
N LYS A 124 10.41 -13.94 6.09
CA LYS A 124 9.18 -13.93 6.89
C LYS A 124 7.94 -13.89 6.01
N LEU A 125 7.91 -13.05 4.98
CA LEU A 125 6.79 -13.03 4.02
C LEU A 125 6.69 -14.36 3.26
N LYS A 126 7.82 -14.93 2.81
CA LYS A 126 7.86 -16.27 2.19
C LYS A 126 7.16 -17.29 3.09
N GLN A 127 7.52 -17.34 4.37
CA GLN A 127 6.92 -18.27 5.32
C GLN A 127 5.40 -18.04 5.45
N LEU A 128 4.93 -16.79 5.50
CA LEU A 128 3.50 -16.49 5.59
C LEU A 128 2.73 -16.93 4.34
N LEU A 129 3.35 -16.86 3.15
CA LEU A 129 2.79 -17.29 1.86
C LEU A 129 3.08 -18.75 1.49
N GLY A 130 3.49 -19.59 2.45
CA GLY A 130 3.77 -21.01 2.17
C GLY A 130 4.98 -21.24 1.26
N TRP A 131 5.98 -20.36 1.36
CA TRP A 131 7.23 -20.31 0.59
C TRP A 131 7.10 -19.95 -0.90
N ASN A 132 5.92 -19.50 -1.35
CA ASN A 132 5.69 -19.09 -2.74
C ASN A 132 5.53 -17.57 -2.88
N LEU A 133 6.53 -16.91 -3.50
CA LEU A 133 6.50 -15.47 -3.84
C LEU A 133 6.35 -15.21 -5.34
N HIS A 134 5.99 -16.21 -6.13
CA HIS A 134 5.77 -16.01 -7.57
C HIS A 134 4.46 -15.27 -7.87
N TYR A 135 3.66 -15.00 -6.85
CA TYR A 135 2.46 -14.17 -6.94
C TYR A 135 2.81 -12.69 -6.87
N ASP A 136 1.98 -11.90 -7.56
CA ASP A 136 2.14 -10.46 -7.68
C ASP A 136 1.37 -9.67 -6.60
N GLY A 137 0.64 -10.39 -5.75
CA GLY A 137 -0.14 -9.85 -4.65
C GLY A 137 -0.80 -10.95 -3.82
N PHE A 138 -1.53 -10.53 -2.79
CA PHE A 138 -2.26 -11.45 -1.91
C PHE A 138 -3.41 -10.74 -1.21
N GLN A 139 -4.36 -11.53 -0.74
CA GLN A 139 -5.44 -11.09 0.13
C GLN A 139 -5.13 -11.44 1.58
N LEU A 140 -5.56 -10.59 2.51
CA LEU A 140 -5.40 -10.80 3.95
C LEU A 140 -6.55 -10.17 4.74
N SER A 141 -6.75 -10.62 5.98
CA SER A 141 -7.61 -9.94 6.95
C SER A 141 -6.98 -8.61 7.39
N ALA A 142 -7.81 -7.60 7.70
CA ALA A 142 -7.36 -6.35 8.30
C ALA A 142 -6.59 -6.56 9.62
N ASP A 143 -6.95 -7.58 10.41
CA ASP A 143 -6.25 -7.92 11.67
C ASP A 143 -4.79 -8.37 11.44
N ASP A 144 -4.52 -8.96 10.27
CA ASP A 144 -3.21 -9.51 9.91
C ASP A 144 -2.22 -8.42 9.45
N LEU A 145 -2.69 -7.19 9.18
CA LEU A 145 -1.84 -6.05 8.80
C LEU A 145 -0.76 -5.75 9.83
N SER A 146 -1.08 -5.92 11.11
CA SER A 146 -0.15 -5.68 12.22
C SER A 146 1.14 -6.50 12.09
N VAL A 147 1.07 -7.67 11.46
CA VAL A 147 2.21 -8.57 11.22
C VAL A 147 2.83 -8.35 9.84
N VAL A 148 2.01 -8.05 8.85
CA VAL A 148 2.41 -8.05 7.43
C VAL A 148 2.99 -6.72 6.98
N LEU A 149 2.35 -5.61 7.35
CA LEU A 149 2.70 -4.28 6.90
C LEU A 149 4.16 -3.87 7.25
N PRO A 150 4.69 -4.19 8.46
CA PRO A 150 6.09 -3.90 8.79
C PRO A 150 7.13 -4.54 7.87
N LEU A 151 6.77 -5.61 7.17
CA LEU A 151 7.65 -6.30 6.22
C LEU A 151 7.96 -5.44 4.98
N PHE A 152 7.13 -4.42 4.71
CA PHE A 152 7.26 -3.56 3.52
C PHE A 152 7.90 -2.20 3.84
N TYR A 153 8.12 -1.86 5.12
CA TYR A 153 8.77 -0.60 5.48
C TYR A 153 10.23 -0.58 5.03
N PHE A 154 10.68 0.62 4.65
CA PHE A 154 12.08 0.94 4.33
C PHE A 154 12.69 0.08 3.22
N SER A 155 11.87 -0.33 2.24
CA SER A 155 12.34 -1.04 1.04
C SER A 155 13.46 -0.28 0.29
N GLY A 156 13.55 1.04 0.46
CA GLY A 156 14.74 1.84 0.15
C GLY A 156 14.99 2.12 -1.34
N ILE A 157 14.29 1.44 -2.26
CA ILE A 157 14.68 1.44 -3.69
C ILE A 157 13.96 2.49 -4.56
N TYR A 158 12.88 3.14 -4.12
CA TYR A 158 12.15 4.08 -4.99
C TYR A 158 11.71 5.39 -4.32
N ALA A 159 11.63 6.45 -5.13
CA ALA A 159 10.88 7.68 -4.89
C ALA A 159 9.37 7.51 -5.16
N ARG A 160 8.90 6.28 -5.37
CA ARG A 160 7.52 5.91 -5.77
C ARG A 160 6.89 5.04 -4.67
N PRO A 161 5.55 5.05 -4.53
CA PRO A 161 4.85 4.20 -3.59
C PRO A 161 5.14 2.72 -3.87
N VAL A 162 5.37 1.98 -2.79
CA VAL A 162 6.05 0.68 -2.82
C VAL A 162 5.06 -0.49 -2.81
N ILE A 163 3.95 -0.33 -2.08
CA ILE A 163 2.81 -1.26 -2.09
C ILE A 163 1.52 -0.47 -1.93
N ALA A 164 0.44 -0.98 -2.52
CA ALA A 164 -0.92 -0.49 -2.31
C ALA A 164 -1.70 -1.47 -1.43
N LEU A 165 -2.37 -0.94 -0.42
CA LEU A 165 -3.41 -1.62 0.35
C LEU A 165 -4.76 -1.24 -0.27
N VAL A 166 -5.47 -2.20 -0.85
CA VAL A 166 -6.77 -1.96 -1.49
C VAL A 166 -7.87 -2.56 -0.61
N ALA A 167 -8.77 -1.69 -0.16
CA ALA A 167 -9.99 -2.03 0.55
C ALA A 167 -11.19 -1.82 -0.37
N ASP A 168 -11.72 -2.89 -0.96
CA ASP A 168 -12.89 -2.84 -1.84
C ASP A 168 -14.16 -3.20 -1.06
N GLY A 169 -14.44 -2.40 -0.02
CA GLY A 169 -15.57 -2.59 0.89
C GLY A 169 -16.63 -1.50 0.73
N GLU A 170 -17.48 -1.34 1.75
CA GLU A 170 -18.52 -0.30 1.78
C GLU A 170 -17.91 1.12 1.65
N VAL A 171 -16.71 1.30 2.20
CA VAL A 171 -15.89 2.49 2.04
C VAL A 171 -14.65 2.12 1.21
N PRO A 172 -14.73 2.22 -0.13
CA PRO A 172 -13.62 1.87 -1.01
C PRO A 172 -12.46 2.84 -0.80
N LEU A 173 -11.26 2.28 -0.64
CA LEU A 173 -10.06 3.02 -0.29
C LEU A 173 -8.81 2.30 -0.81
N VAL A 174 -7.88 3.06 -1.40
CA VAL A 174 -6.51 2.60 -1.66
C VAL A 174 -5.53 3.44 -0.86
N LEU A 175 -4.70 2.77 -0.06
CA LEU A 175 -3.59 3.38 0.67
C LEU A 175 -2.26 2.98 0.06
N ARG A 176 -1.47 3.98 -0.32
CA ARG A 176 -0.13 3.79 -0.88
C ARG A 176 0.92 4.10 0.18
N LEU A 177 1.70 3.11 0.58
CA LEU A 177 2.81 3.33 1.50
C LEU A 177 3.97 4.01 0.76
N CYS A 178 4.33 5.22 1.20
CA CYS A 178 5.49 5.95 0.72
C CYS A 178 6.72 5.72 1.60
N LYS A 179 7.90 6.07 1.07
CA LYS A 179 9.20 5.85 1.73
C LYS A 179 9.33 6.65 3.04
N ASP A 180 8.63 7.78 3.15
CA ASP A 180 8.54 8.64 4.33
C ASP A 180 7.67 8.04 5.45
N GLY A 181 7.08 6.86 5.26
CA GLY A 181 6.23 6.19 6.24
C GLY A 181 4.77 6.66 6.23
N ASN A 182 4.43 7.64 5.39
CA ASN A 182 3.08 8.15 5.25
C ASN A 182 2.29 7.35 4.21
N PHE A 183 0.95 7.43 4.29
CA PHE A 183 0.07 6.80 3.32
C PHE A 183 -0.65 7.85 2.50
N HIS A 184 -0.53 7.75 1.18
CA HIS A 184 -1.38 8.52 0.28
C HIS A 184 -2.65 7.73 -0.01
N CYS A 185 -3.77 8.40 0.19
CA CYS A 185 -5.11 7.86 0.14
C CYS A 185 -5.78 8.27 -1.17
N ASN A 186 -6.15 7.28 -1.98
CA ASN A 186 -7.04 7.43 -3.13
C ASN A 186 -8.41 6.86 -2.75
N TYR A 187 -9.45 7.67 -2.92
CA TYR A 187 -10.80 7.38 -2.45
C TYR A 187 -11.83 8.10 -3.33
N GLN A 188 -13.11 7.77 -3.13
CA GLN A 188 -14.23 8.51 -3.71
C GLN A 188 -14.60 9.67 -2.78
N GLN A 189 -14.76 10.90 -3.29
CA GLN A 189 -14.90 12.11 -2.47
C GLN A 189 -16.08 12.06 -1.51
N LEU A 190 -17.18 11.42 -1.92
CA LEU A 190 -18.36 11.20 -1.07
C LEU A 190 -18.06 10.38 0.19
N ARG A 191 -16.91 9.70 0.26
CA ARG A 191 -16.44 8.91 1.40
C ARG A 191 -15.44 9.65 2.28
N LYS A 192 -15.00 10.85 1.89
CA LYS A 192 -13.97 11.64 2.59
C LYS A 192 -14.19 11.71 4.08
N ASP A 193 -15.36 12.21 4.50
CA ASP A 193 -15.65 12.44 5.92
C ASP A 193 -15.62 11.15 6.74
N ARG A 194 -16.08 10.03 6.17
CA ARG A 194 -16.01 8.72 6.83
C ARG A 194 -14.56 8.27 7.01
N ILE A 195 -13.73 8.46 5.98
CA ILE A 195 -12.30 8.09 6.03
C ILE A 195 -11.57 8.98 7.03
N THR A 196 -11.77 10.29 6.99
CA THR A 196 -11.17 11.24 7.94
C THR A 196 -11.57 10.93 9.38
N THR A 197 -12.86 10.64 9.63
CA THR A 197 -13.35 10.26 10.96
C THR A 197 -12.69 8.97 11.46
N ALA A 198 -12.64 7.94 10.61
CA ALA A 198 -12.03 6.66 10.95
C ALA A 198 -10.50 6.79 11.18
N ALA A 199 -9.83 7.59 10.35
CA ALA A 199 -8.40 7.87 10.48
C ALA A 199 -8.08 8.57 11.80
N SER A 200 -8.83 9.61 12.14
CA SER A 200 -8.67 10.32 13.42
C SER A 200 -8.93 9.39 14.62
N ALA A 201 -9.98 8.57 14.57
CA ALA A 201 -10.29 7.60 15.63
C ALA A 201 -9.18 6.53 15.80
N ALA A 202 -8.47 6.20 14.72
CA ALA A 202 -7.33 5.30 14.73
C ALA A 202 -5.99 5.99 15.08
N GLY A 203 -6.00 7.30 15.34
CA GLY A 203 -4.82 8.07 15.73
C GLY A 203 -3.99 8.62 14.57
N PHE A 204 -4.51 8.62 13.34
CA PHE A 204 -3.88 9.29 12.21
C PHE A 204 -4.23 10.77 12.15
N LEU A 205 -3.28 11.55 11.65
CA LEU A 205 -3.51 12.90 11.14
C LEU A 205 -3.81 12.82 9.65
N THR A 206 -4.78 13.63 9.19
CA THR A 206 -5.16 13.72 7.79
C THR A 206 -4.84 15.10 7.25
N GLY A 207 -4.25 15.17 6.06
CA GLY A 207 -3.87 16.44 5.45
C GLY A 207 -3.59 16.30 3.96
N ASP A 208 -2.97 17.34 3.40
CA ASP A 208 -2.44 17.33 2.03
C ASP A 208 -0.97 16.85 2.03
N VAL A 209 -0.24 17.14 0.95
CA VAL A 209 1.17 16.73 0.80
C VAL A 209 2.12 17.41 1.78
N TYR A 210 1.73 18.51 2.46
CA TYR A 210 2.62 19.19 3.41
C TYR A 210 2.89 18.35 4.66
N ILE A 211 1.90 17.57 5.11
CA ILE A 211 2.07 16.73 6.30
C ILE A 211 3.04 15.55 6.06
N CYS A 212 3.35 15.21 4.80
CA CYS A 212 4.37 14.20 4.49
C CYS A 212 5.74 14.57 5.05
N TRP A 213 6.10 15.85 4.94
CA TRP A 213 7.39 16.36 5.39
C TRP A 213 7.46 16.46 6.92
N GLU A 214 6.39 16.94 7.54
CA GLU A 214 6.31 17.13 8.99
C GLU A 214 6.37 15.81 9.75
N TYR A 215 5.71 14.77 9.24
CA TYR A 215 5.59 13.46 9.90
C TYR A 215 6.41 12.36 9.23
N SER A 216 7.47 12.72 8.51
CA SER A 216 8.35 11.73 7.89
C SER A 216 9.03 10.86 8.96
N VAL A 217 8.82 9.55 8.88
CA VAL A 217 9.47 8.57 9.78
C VAL A 217 10.99 8.61 9.64
N GLN A 218 11.51 9.08 8.50
CA GLN A 218 12.95 9.20 8.25
C GLN A 218 13.60 10.34 9.05
N SER A 219 12.83 11.36 9.45
CA SER A 219 13.30 12.43 10.32
C SER A 219 13.16 12.11 11.81
N LEU A 220 12.50 11.01 12.16
CA LEU A 220 12.32 10.63 13.56
C LEU A 220 13.63 10.12 14.16
N PRO A 221 13.90 10.43 15.44
CA PRO A 221 15.07 9.91 16.13
C PRO A 221 15.02 8.37 16.20
N LEU A 222 16.18 7.76 15.98
CA LEU A 222 16.42 6.38 16.39
C LEU A 222 16.48 6.40 17.91
N LYS A 223 15.56 5.69 18.59
CA LYS A 223 15.68 5.56 20.05
C LYS A 223 17.01 4.84 20.33
N ALA A 224 17.87 5.46 21.12
CA ALA A 224 19.09 4.82 21.59
C ALA A 224 18.71 3.48 22.26
N PRO A 225 19.44 2.38 22.03
CA PRO A 225 19.21 1.16 22.78
C PRO A 225 19.26 1.52 24.26
N GLN A 226 18.20 1.20 25.00
CA GLN A 226 18.25 1.29 26.46
C GLN A 226 19.37 0.33 26.88
N GLU A 227 20.45 0.88 27.42
CA GLU A 227 21.47 0.09 28.12
C GLU A 227 20.74 -0.67 29.22
N PHE A 228 20.73 -2.01 29.10
CA PHE A 228 20.23 -2.93 30.11
C PHE A 228 21.34 -3.24 31.11
#